data_AF-A0A0J8FTS5-F1
#
_entry.id   AF-A0A0J8FTS5-F1
#
_cell.length_a   1.000
_cell.length_b   1.000
_cell.length_c   1.000
_cell.angle_alpha   90.00
_cell.angle_beta   90.00
_cell.angle_gamma   90.00
#
_symmetry.space_group_name_H-M   'P 1'
#
loop_
_entity.id
_entity.type
_entity.pdbx_description
1 polymer ?
#
loop_
_entity_poly.entity_id
_entity_poly.type
_entity_poly.pdbx_seq_one_letter_code
_entity_poly.pdbx_strand_id
1 'polypeptide(L)'
;MKLHLSILLFSIALCAEVQAAPSPETEAVFEHAMLLANDIQQRVDQLIEKEQQGKIDKLTMSQSIQEATKGLEAFEGELRKASVGGHGVASFVLANLHDGRAATFLDGYEAMHAEACALYQNASDQGLIAGAVIVLRNCDEAFQRHKFDDPELLRKHSQLVNALEQPDPYSDYYPLPARGSYCFKDSQIPEVNHQQPLTTMRDIYQPVSLSLEQFRADGYYLLALTGDIANPKVRAYFKQVQKLAPDCLDPSHLQSLFKNMERKSH
;
A
#
# COMPACT_ATOMS: atom_id res chain seq x y z
N MET A 1 33.00 49.06 33.73
CA MET A 1 31.54 49.14 34.00
C MET A 1 30.86 49.63 32.73
N LYS A 2 29.91 48.97 32.08
CA LYS A 2 29.12 47.78 32.40
C LYS A 2 28.91 46.95 31.13
N LEU A 3 29.06 45.65 31.33
CA LEU A 3 28.68 44.54 30.48
C LEU A 3 27.15 44.36 30.56
N HIS A 4 26.44 44.32 29.45
CA HIS A 4 25.09 43.75 29.31
C HIS A 4 25.02 43.27 27.85
N LEU A 5 25.40 42.04 27.48
CA LEU A 5 24.95 40.74 27.94
C LEU A 5 23.42 40.67 28.05
N SER A 6 22.73 40.61 26.90
CA SER A 6 21.39 40.00 26.70
C SER A 6 20.98 40.07 25.22
N ILE A 7 21.73 39.40 24.34
CA ILE A 7 21.16 38.92 23.08
C ILE A 7 21.13 37.41 23.22
N LEU A 8 20.12 36.96 23.96
CA LEU A 8 19.79 35.55 24.09
C LEU A 8 19.19 35.11 22.75
N LEU A 9 20.02 34.37 22.03
CA LEU A 9 19.71 33.40 20.99
C LEU A 9 18.32 32.77 21.18
N PHE A 10 17.35 33.22 20.40
CA PHE A 10 16.19 32.41 19.99
C PHE A 10 16.32 32.14 18.50
N SER A 11 17.36 31.40 18.14
CA SER A 11 17.35 30.62 16.90
C SER A 11 16.36 29.49 17.12
N ILE A 12 15.08 29.77 16.90
CA ILE A 12 14.11 28.72 16.62
C ILE A 12 14.55 28.17 15.25
N ALA A 13 15.43 27.18 15.30
CA ALA A 13 15.56 26.27 14.18
C ALA A 13 14.17 25.68 14.00
N LEU A 14 13.43 26.18 13.01
CA LEU A 14 12.46 25.34 12.33
C LEU A 14 13.28 24.17 11.80
N CYS A 15 13.41 23.13 12.61
CA CYS A 15 13.52 21.79 12.07
C CYS A 15 12.21 21.62 11.29
N ALA A 16 12.23 21.98 10.01
CA ALA A 16 11.48 21.18 9.07
C ALA A 16 11.89 19.75 9.40
N GLU A 17 10.96 18.95 9.90
CA GLU A 17 11.15 17.51 9.98
C GLU A 17 11.39 17.06 8.55
N VAL A 18 12.65 17.14 8.11
CA VAL A 18 13.16 16.27 7.06
C VAL A 18 12.82 14.91 7.62
N GLN A 19 11.85 14.22 7.00
CA GLN A 19 11.53 12.83 7.32
C GLN A 19 12.85 12.09 7.32
N ALA A 20 13.38 11.87 8.52
CA ALA A 20 14.72 11.36 8.67
C ALA A 20 14.66 9.93 8.13
N ALA A 21 15.56 9.62 7.20
CA ALA A 21 15.73 8.24 6.76
C ALA A 21 15.81 7.31 7.99
N PRO A 22 15.30 6.07 7.91
CA PRO A 22 15.35 5.14 9.03
C PRO A 22 16.76 5.06 9.61
N SER A 23 16.87 4.92 10.94
CA SER A 23 18.18 4.70 11.54
C SER A 23 18.76 3.35 11.06
N PRO A 24 20.10 3.19 11.02
CA PRO A 24 20.71 1.91 10.64
C PRO A 24 20.22 0.72 11.47
N GLU A 25 19.86 0.94 12.74
CA GLU A 25 19.29 -0.08 13.61
C GLU A 25 17.87 -0.45 13.18
N THR A 26 17.03 0.54 12.87
CA THR A 26 15.69 0.33 12.33
C THR A 26 15.76 -0.43 11.00
N GLU A 27 16.71 -0.08 10.14
CA GLU A 27 16.97 -0.75 8.88
C GLU A 27 17.34 -2.23 9.07
N ALA A 28 18.28 -2.51 9.98
CA ALA A 28 18.70 -3.89 10.26
C ALA A 28 17.54 -4.76 10.79
N VAL A 29 16.63 -4.18 11.58
CA VAL A 29 15.42 -4.86 12.04
C VAL A 29 14.46 -5.15 10.87
N PHE A 30 14.30 -4.21 9.94
CA PHE A 30 13.49 -4.42 8.74
C PHE A 30 14.08 -5.51 7.83
N GLU A 31 15.38 -5.47 7.57
CA GLU A 31 16.09 -6.49 6.78
C GLU A 31 15.94 -7.89 7.40
N HIS A 32 16.04 -7.99 8.72
CA HIS A 32 15.78 -9.24 9.43
C HIS A 32 14.33 -9.73 9.25
N ALA A 33 13.35 -8.82 9.30
CA ALA A 33 11.96 -9.15 8.99
C ALA A 33 11.82 -9.71 7.55
N MET A 34 12.50 -9.12 6.57
CA MET A 34 12.46 -9.58 5.18
C MET A 34 13.09 -10.96 4.99
N LEU A 35 14.16 -11.28 5.72
CA LEU A 35 14.73 -12.64 5.73
C LEU A 35 13.73 -13.68 6.26
N LEU A 36 13.01 -13.35 7.34
CA LEU A 36 11.95 -14.21 7.88
C LEU A 36 10.80 -14.37 6.88
N ALA A 37 10.39 -13.29 6.21
CA ALA A 37 9.35 -13.33 5.18
C ALA A 37 9.71 -14.27 4.02
N ASN A 38 10.96 -14.19 3.53
CA ASN A 38 11.44 -15.03 2.43
C ASN A 38 11.42 -16.53 2.79
N ASP A 39 11.84 -16.86 4.01
CA ASP A 39 11.84 -18.22 4.53
C ASP A 39 10.41 -18.79 4.69
N ILE A 40 9.46 -17.96 5.18
CA ILE A 40 8.03 -18.31 5.25
C ILE A 40 7.46 -18.51 3.84
N GLN A 41 7.72 -17.57 2.92
CA GLN A 41 7.22 -17.63 1.54
C GLN A 41 7.69 -18.91 0.84
N GLN A 42 8.98 -19.25 0.96
CA GLN A 42 9.52 -20.47 0.36
C GLN A 42 8.81 -21.74 0.87
N ARG A 43 8.51 -21.82 2.17
CA ARG A 43 7.77 -22.97 2.71
C ARG A 43 6.32 -23.01 2.24
N VAL A 44 5.66 -21.85 2.16
CA VAL A 44 4.28 -21.74 1.65
C VAL A 44 4.22 -22.18 0.19
N ASP A 45 5.16 -21.74 -0.65
CA ASP A 45 5.22 -22.13 -2.06
C ASP A 45 5.44 -23.63 -2.21
N GLN A 46 6.36 -24.23 -1.44
CA GLN A 46 6.56 -25.68 -1.42
C GLN A 46 5.30 -26.45 -0.98
N LEU A 47 4.50 -25.90 -0.06
CA LEU A 47 3.25 -26.51 0.36
C LEU A 47 2.20 -26.47 -0.76
N ILE A 48 2.08 -25.33 -1.44
CA ILE A 48 1.17 -25.15 -2.58
C ILE A 48 1.57 -26.07 -3.74
N GLU A 49 2.87 -26.18 -4.05
CA GLU A 49 3.36 -27.11 -5.07
C GLU A 49 3.02 -28.57 -4.74
N LYS A 50 3.12 -28.99 -3.46
CA LYS A 50 2.71 -30.33 -3.03
C LYS A 50 1.22 -30.56 -3.23
N GLU A 51 0.38 -29.57 -2.94
CA GLU A 51 -1.06 -29.63 -3.19
C GLU A 51 -1.34 -29.80 -4.70
N GLN A 52 -0.71 -28.99 -5.55
CA GLN A 52 -0.88 -29.06 -7.00
C GLN A 52 -0.46 -30.42 -7.57
N GLN A 53 0.54 -31.06 -6.96
CA GLN A 53 1.00 -32.42 -7.31
C GLN A 53 0.13 -33.54 -6.71
N GLY A 54 -0.93 -33.22 -5.95
CA GLY A 54 -1.77 -34.20 -5.26
C GLY A 54 -1.06 -34.94 -4.12
N LYS A 55 0.04 -34.38 -3.59
CA LYS A 55 0.89 -34.99 -2.54
C LYS A 55 0.59 -34.47 -1.14
N ILE A 56 -0.53 -33.78 -0.96
CA ILE A 56 -0.95 -33.27 0.34
C ILE A 56 -1.96 -34.22 0.97
N ASP A 57 -1.71 -34.60 2.21
CA ASP A 57 -2.69 -35.32 3.00
C ASP A 57 -3.67 -34.33 3.64
N LYS A 58 -4.95 -34.45 3.27
CA LYS A 58 -6.01 -33.57 3.76
C LYS A 58 -6.21 -33.67 5.27
N LEU A 59 -5.88 -34.80 5.90
CA LEU A 59 -5.99 -34.98 7.35
C LEU A 59 -4.91 -34.21 8.13
N THR A 60 -3.77 -33.96 7.51
CA THR A 60 -2.62 -33.24 8.12
C THR A 60 -2.42 -31.84 7.54
N MET A 61 -3.38 -31.35 6.73
CA MET A 61 -3.35 -30.04 6.08
C MET A 61 -3.11 -28.90 7.08
N SER A 62 -3.84 -28.87 8.20
CA SER A 62 -3.71 -27.82 9.21
C SER A 62 -2.30 -27.76 9.81
N GLN A 63 -1.70 -28.92 10.12
CA GLN A 63 -0.32 -29.00 10.62
C GLN A 63 0.68 -28.56 9.56
N SER A 64 0.45 -28.90 8.29
CA SER A 64 1.31 -28.48 7.19
C SER A 64 1.29 -26.97 6.98
N ILE A 65 0.12 -26.33 7.13
CA ILE A 65 -0.02 -24.86 7.12
C ILE A 65 0.71 -24.25 8.32
N GLN A 66 0.55 -24.82 9.53
CA GLN A 66 1.24 -24.33 10.73
C GLN A 66 2.76 -24.40 10.59
N GLU A 67 3.30 -25.49 10.05
CA GLU A 67 4.75 -25.61 9.81
C GLU A 67 5.21 -24.65 8.70
N ALA A 68 4.43 -24.49 7.63
CA ALA A 68 4.77 -23.58 6.55
C ALA A 68 4.81 -22.12 7.02
N THR A 69 3.89 -21.73 7.89
CA THR A 69 3.74 -20.38 8.46
C THR A 69 4.57 -20.16 9.73
N LYS A 70 5.38 -21.13 10.16
CA LYS A 70 6.24 -21.00 11.33
C LYS A 70 7.16 -19.79 11.18
N GLY A 71 7.25 -18.99 12.24
CA GLY A 71 7.99 -17.73 12.26
C GLY A 71 7.16 -16.49 11.92
N LEU A 72 5.88 -16.64 11.54
CA LEU A 72 5.00 -15.50 11.23
C LEU A 72 4.87 -14.49 12.38
N GLU A 73 4.80 -14.95 13.64
CA GLU A 73 4.76 -14.07 14.81
C GLU A 73 6.07 -13.28 14.99
N ALA A 74 7.21 -13.91 14.71
CA ALA A 74 8.52 -13.24 14.77
C ALA A 74 8.65 -12.20 13.66
N PHE A 75 8.25 -12.56 12.42
CA PHE A 75 8.20 -11.63 11.29
C PHE A 75 7.35 -10.40 11.60
N GLU A 76 6.13 -10.59 12.12
CA GLU A 76 5.26 -9.49 12.53
C GLU A 76 5.88 -8.66 13.66
N GLY A 77 6.53 -9.31 14.62
CA GLY A 77 7.25 -8.64 15.71
C GLY A 77 8.37 -7.73 15.22
N GLU A 78 9.17 -8.18 14.26
CA GLU A 78 10.25 -7.37 13.66
C GLU A 78 9.69 -6.22 12.82
N LEU A 79 8.65 -6.46 12.01
CA LEU A 79 7.96 -5.37 11.29
C LEU A 79 7.41 -4.31 12.24
N ARG A 80 6.81 -4.72 13.38
CA ARG A 80 6.30 -3.79 14.39
C ARG A 80 7.43 -2.95 14.99
N LYS A 81 8.58 -3.56 15.31
CA LYS A 81 9.75 -2.84 15.82
C LYS A 81 10.26 -1.83 14.80
N ALA A 82 10.44 -2.23 13.54
CA ALA A 82 10.90 -1.33 12.47
C ALA A 82 9.89 -0.21 12.19
N SER A 83 8.59 -0.51 12.21
CA SER A 83 7.52 0.48 12.07
C SER A 83 7.54 1.51 13.21
N VAL A 84 7.71 1.07 14.47
CA VAL A 84 7.86 1.99 15.62
C VAL A 84 9.14 2.81 15.50
N GLY A 85 10.19 2.24 14.92
CA GLY A 85 11.44 2.92 14.59
C GLY A 85 11.38 3.87 13.39
N GLY A 86 10.21 4.07 12.78
CA GLY A 86 10.01 5.02 11.68
C GLY A 86 10.36 4.49 10.29
N HIS A 87 10.24 3.18 10.05
CA HIS A 87 10.45 2.61 8.72
C HIS A 87 9.15 2.49 7.91
N GLY A 88 9.03 3.26 6.81
CA GLY A 88 7.77 3.42 6.09
C GLY A 88 7.31 2.14 5.40
N VAL A 89 8.27 1.43 4.79
CA VAL A 89 8.00 0.11 4.19
C VAL A 89 7.60 -0.92 5.24
N ALA A 90 8.20 -0.93 6.44
CA ALA A 90 7.79 -1.83 7.51
C ALA A 90 6.33 -1.56 7.94
N SER A 91 5.94 -0.29 8.11
CA SER A 91 4.56 0.09 8.37
C SER A 91 3.62 -0.39 7.26
N PHE A 92 4.01 -0.21 6.00
CA PHE A 92 3.22 -0.63 4.84
C PHE A 92 3.05 -2.15 4.71
N VAL A 93 4.12 -2.92 4.92
CA VAL A 93 4.09 -4.38 4.86
C VAL A 93 3.29 -4.94 6.04
N LEU A 94 3.44 -4.36 7.23
CA LEU A 94 2.62 -4.71 8.39
C LEU A 94 1.14 -4.43 8.11
N ALA A 95 0.80 -3.26 7.56
CA ALA A 95 -0.57 -2.93 7.17
C ALA A 95 -1.17 -3.97 6.21
N ASN A 96 -0.42 -4.41 5.19
CA ASN A 96 -0.85 -5.44 4.26
C ASN A 96 -1.10 -6.81 4.93
N LEU A 97 -0.33 -7.15 5.96
CA LEU A 97 -0.54 -8.37 6.75
C LEU A 97 -1.83 -8.30 7.56
N HIS A 98 -2.10 -7.16 8.23
CA HIS A 98 -3.31 -6.94 9.00
C HIS A 98 -4.56 -6.91 8.10
N ASP A 99 -4.54 -6.15 7.01
CA ASP A 99 -5.64 -6.05 6.05
C ASP A 99 -5.90 -7.41 5.36
N GLY A 100 -4.83 -8.19 5.13
CA GLY A 100 -4.94 -9.55 4.63
C GLY A 100 -5.63 -10.52 5.58
N ARG A 101 -5.34 -10.44 6.88
CA ARG A 101 -6.03 -11.23 7.90
C ARG A 101 -7.48 -10.79 8.03
N ALA A 102 -7.75 -9.49 8.05
CA ALA A 102 -9.11 -8.95 8.10
C ALA A 102 -9.98 -9.52 6.97
N ALA A 103 -9.47 -9.57 5.74
CA ALA A 103 -10.19 -10.13 4.59
C ALA A 103 -10.53 -11.63 4.73
N THR A 104 -9.85 -12.37 5.62
CA THR A 104 -10.07 -13.80 5.84
C THR A 104 -10.89 -14.14 7.09
N PHE A 105 -10.98 -13.24 8.06
CA PHE A 105 -11.75 -13.44 9.30
C PHE A 105 -13.03 -12.60 9.27
N LEU A 106 -14.19 -13.26 9.41
CA LEU A 106 -15.49 -12.59 9.39
C LEU A 106 -15.73 -11.72 10.65
N ASP A 107 -15.13 -12.11 11.78
CA ASP A 107 -15.22 -11.38 13.04
C ASP A 107 -14.02 -10.43 13.22
N GLY A 108 -14.27 -9.18 13.57
CA GLY A 108 -13.23 -8.20 13.88
C GLY A 108 -12.62 -7.46 12.68
N TYR A 109 -13.18 -7.63 11.47
CA TYR A 109 -12.73 -6.94 10.25
C TYR A 109 -12.56 -5.43 10.45
N GLU A 110 -13.56 -4.75 11.02
CA GLU A 110 -13.56 -3.29 11.17
C GLU A 110 -12.38 -2.79 12.02
N ALA A 111 -12.11 -3.46 13.15
CA ALA A 111 -11.00 -3.11 14.02
C ALA A 111 -9.64 -3.36 13.34
N MET A 112 -9.47 -4.52 12.71
CA MET A 112 -8.23 -4.85 11.99
C MET A 112 -7.99 -3.95 10.78
N HIS A 113 -9.05 -3.57 10.07
CA HIS A 113 -8.97 -2.65 8.94
C HIS A 113 -8.60 -1.24 9.42
N ALA A 114 -9.17 -0.76 10.52
CA ALA A 114 -8.78 0.51 11.13
C ALA A 114 -7.29 0.51 11.55
N GLU A 115 -6.80 -0.58 12.15
CA GLU A 115 -5.37 -0.74 12.49
C GLU A 115 -4.48 -0.71 11.24
N ALA A 116 -4.86 -1.45 10.19
CA ALA A 116 -4.14 -1.42 8.91
C ALA A 116 -4.12 -0.01 8.30
N CYS A 117 -5.23 0.71 8.36
CA CYS A 117 -5.33 2.07 7.85
C CYS A 117 -4.46 3.08 8.61
N ALA A 118 -4.34 2.94 9.93
CA ALA A 118 -3.39 3.72 10.71
C ALA A 118 -1.94 3.44 10.29
N LEU A 119 -1.59 2.18 10.02
CA LEU A 119 -0.26 1.80 9.55
C LEU A 119 0.03 2.30 8.11
N TYR A 120 -0.95 2.27 7.20
CA TYR A 120 -0.83 2.88 5.88
C TYR A 120 -0.64 4.39 5.96
N GLN A 121 -1.36 5.07 6.87
CA GLN A 121 -1.18 6.49 7.13
C GLN A 121 0.23 6.77 7.66
N ASN A 122 0.75 5.97 8.59
CA ASN A 122 2.14 6.11 9.07
C ASN A 122 3.16 5.96 7.93
N ALA A 123 2.97 4.99 7.02
CA ALA A 123 3.83 4.83 5.85
C ALA A 123 3.77 6.06 4.92
N SER A 124 2.57 6.58 4.69
CA SER A 124 2.34 7.80 3.91
C SER A 124 2.96 9.04 4.55
N ASP A 125 2.88 9.16 5.88
CA ASP A 125 3.49 10.25 6.66
C ASP A 125 5.02 10.16 6.69
N GLN A 126 5.60 9.01 6.34
CA GLN A 126 7.03 8.81 6.15
C GLN A 126 7.47 8.98 4.69
N GLY A 127 6.55 9.36 3.80
CA GLY A 127 6.84 9.70 2.39
C GLY A 127 6.71 8.54 1.40
N LEU A 128 6.27 7.35 1.83
CA LEU A 128 6.06 6.21 0.93
C LEU A 128 4.84 6.45 0.02
N ILE A 129 5.05 6.51 -1.31
CA ILE A 129 3.96 6.71 -2.28
C ILE A 129 2.93 5.58 -2.19
N ALA A 130 3.38 4.33 -2.05
CA ALA A 130 2.48 3.19 -1.89
C ALA A 130 1.52 3.39 -0.70
N GLY A 131 2.00 3.94 0.43
CA GLY A 131 1.16 4.27 1.59
C GLY A 131 0.07 5.29 1.24
N ALA A 132 0.46 6.40 0.61
CA ALA A 132 -0.48 7.46 0.23
C ALA A 132 -1.58 6.98 -0.73
N VAL A 133 -1.21 6.10 -1.68
CA VAL A 133 -2.16 5.47 -2.62
C VAL A 133 -3.18 4.62 -1.88
N ILE A 134 -2.74 3.74 -0.95
CA ILE A 134 -3.65 2.86 -0.22
C ILE A 134 -4.54 3.65 0.76
N VAL A 135 -4.00 4.66 1.44
CA VAL A 135 -4.78 5.52 2.34
C VAL A 135 -5.98 6.13 1.61
N LEU A 136 -5.75 6.71 0.44
CA LEU A 136 -6.82 7.35 -0.32
C LEU A 136 -7.85 6.34 -0.83
N ARG A 137 -7.40 5.16 -1.30
CA ARG A 137 -8.28 4.16 -1.91
C ARG A 137 -9.07 3.34 -0.91
N ASN A 138 -8.39 2.78 0.09
CA ASN A 138 -8.94 1.73 0.93
C ASN A 138 -9.38 2.24 2.30
N CYS A 139 -8.82 3.35 2.78
CA CYS A 139 -8.96 3.79 4.18
C CYS A 139 -9.79 5.05 4.37
N ASP A 140 -10.25 5.67 3.29
CA ASP A 140 -11.09 6.86 3.38
C ASP A 140 -12.57 6.52 3.18
N GLU A 141 -13.37 6.62 4.24
CA GLU A 141 -14.81 6.35 4.17
C GLU A 141 -15.55 7.33 3.24
N ALA A 142 -15.08 8.59 3.13
CA ALA A 142 -15.72 9.57 2.27
C ALA A 142 -15.48 9.26 0.79
N PHE A 143 -14.29 8.79 0.43
CA PHE A 143 -13.98 8.22 -0.89
C PHE A 143 -14.94 7.07 -1.22
N GLN A 144 -15.07 6.10 -0.30
CA GLN A 144 -15.96 4.94 -0.49
C GLN A 144 -17.44 5.35 -0.61
N ARG A 145 -17.85 6.41 0.08
CA ARG A 145 -19.21 6.98 0.03
C ARG A 145 -19.39 8.09 -1.02
N HIS A 146 -18.39 8.33 -1.88
CA HIS A 146 -18.42 9.34 -2.95
C HIS A 146 -18.68 10.78 -2.48
N LYS A 147 -18.21 11.14 -1.28
CA LYS A 147 -18.30 12.49 -0.70
C LYS A 147 -17.02 13.28 -0.95
N PHE A 148 -16.82 13.72 -2.20
CA PHE A 148 -15.55 14.29 -2.65
C PHE A 148 -15.23 15.70 -2.11
N ASP A 149 -16.15 16.33 -1.39
CA ASP A 149 -15.98 17.60 -0.70
C ASP A 149 -15.60 17.45 0.79
N ASP A 150 -15.46 16.21 1.29
CA ASP A 150 -15.08 15.95 2.67
C ASP A 150 -13.66 16.50 2.98
N PRO A 151 -13.49 17.27 4.08
CA PRO A 151 -12.18 17.86 4.40
C PRO A 151 -11.05 16.86 4.61
N GLU A 152 -11.34 15.69 5.18
CA GLU A 152 -10.33 14.67 5.44
C GLU A 152 -9.90 13.98 4.14
N LEU A 153 -10.86 13.73 3.25
CA LEU A 153 -10.55 13.26 1.90
C LEU A 153 -9.69 14.27 1.13
N LEU A 154 -10.03 15.56 1.18
CA LEU A 154 -9.23 16.62 0.52
C LEU A 154 -7.81 16.73 1.10
N ARG A 155 -7.65 16.48 2.40
CA ARG A 155 -6.33 16.39 3.06
C ARG A 155 -5.52 15.22 2.49
N LYS A 156 -6.10 14.02 2.43
CA LYS A 156 -5.44 12.81 1.88
C LYS A 156 -5.15 12.95 0.38
N HIS A 157 -6.05 13.55 -0.38
CA HIS A 157 -5.82 13.88 -1.79
C HIS A 157 -4.60 14.80 -1.93
N SER A 158 -4.48 15.84 -1.10
CA SER A 158 -3.32 16.74 -1.10
C SER A 158 -2.03 16.01 -0.70
N GLN A 159 -2.10 15.08 0.26
CA GLN A 159 -0.96 14.24 0.64
C GLN A 159 -0.49 13.37 -0.52
N LEU A 160 -1.40 12.73 -1.25
CA LEU A 160 -1.06 11.94 -2.44
C LEU A 160 -0.44 12.81 -3.55
N VAL A 161 -0.99 13.99 -3.81
CA VAL A 161 -0.40 14.94 -4.79
C VAL A 161 1.03 15.26 -4.41
N ASN A 162 1.28 15.62 -3.15
CA ASN A 162 2.63 15.94 -2.68
C ASN A 162 3.58 14.74 -2.81
N ALA A 163 3.14 13.54 -2.45
CA ALA A 163 3.96 12.32 -2.56
C ALA A 163 4.33 12.00 -4.02
N LEU A 164 3.41 12.22 -4.97
CA LEU A 164 3.66 11.98 -6.40
C LEU A 164 4.62 13.01 -7.02
N GLU A 165 4.70 14.21 -6.45
CA GLU A 165 5.57 15.30 -6.94
C GLU A 165 7.01 15.21 -6.40
N GLN A 166 7.26 14.38 -5.38
CA GLN A 166 8.57 14.20 -4.76
C GLN A 166 9.21 12.85 -5.13
N PRO A 167 10.55 12.72 -5.03
CA PRO A 167 11.20 11.42 -5.01
C PRO A 167 10.68 10.59 -3.83
N ASP A 168 10.39 9.31 -4.06
CA ASP A 168 10.03 8.39 -2.96
C ASP A 168 11.33 8.00 -2.22
N PRO A 169 11.46 8.30 -0.92
CA PRO A 169 12.66 7.97 -0.15
C PRO A 169 12.90 6.45 -0.03
N TYR A 170 11.89 5.62 -0.32
CA TYR A 170 11.95 4.16 -0.28
C TYR A 170 11.98 3.53 -1.67
N SER A 171 12.45 4.26 -2.70
CA SER A 171 12.44 3.78 -4.09
C SER A 171 13.15 2.43 -4.28
N ASP A 172 14.16 2.11 -3.48
CA ASP A 172 14.93 0.86 -3.56
C ASP A 172 14.17 -0.38 -3.04
N TYR A 173 13.07 -0.19 -2.29
CA TYR A 173 12.26 -1.30 -1.74
C TYR A 173 11.14 -1.76 -2.67
N TYR A 174 10.95 -1.10 -3.82
CA TYR A 174 9.99 -1.55 -4.81
C TYR A 174 10.54 -2.77 -5.58
N PRO A 175 9.68 -3.71 -6.00
CA PRO A 175 8.22 -3.63 -6.01
C PRO A 175 7.58 -3.94 -4.66
N LEU A 176 6.43 -3.31 -4.38
CA LEU A 176 5.67 -3.49 -3.15
C LEU A 176 4.29 -4.14 -3.42
N PRO A 177 3.74 -4.88 -2.45
CA PRO A 177 2.43 -5.52 -2.62
C PRO A 177 1.31 -4.48 -2.68
N ALA A 178 0.42 -4.63 -3.66
CA ALA A 178 -0.79 -3.83 -3.80
C ALA A 178 -2.03 -4.72 -3.85
N ARG A 179 -3.01 -4.39 -3.01
CA ARG A 179 -4.35 -4.99 -3.02
C ARG A 179 -5.35 -4.01 -3.65
N GLY A 180 -6.11 -4.46 -4.64
CA GLY A 180 -7.18 -3.66 -5.25
C GLY A 180 -6.69 -2.50 -6.12
N SER A 181 -5.55 -2.66 -6.81
CA SER A 181 -5.13 -1.68 -7.82
C SER A 181 -6.14 -1.60 -8.95
N TYR A 182 -6.57 -0.40 -9.31
CA TYR A 182 -7.52 -0.22 -10.42
C TYR A 182 -6.86 -0.41 -11.77
N CYS A 183 -5.56 -0.14 -11.89
CA CYS A 183 -4.86 -0.31 -13.15
C CYS A 183 -4.28 -1.72 -13.36
N PHE A 184 -3.97 -2.46 -12.30
CA PHE A 184 -3.09 -3.64 -12.41
C PHE A 184 -3.61 -4.92 -11.76
N LYS A 185 -4.81 -4.91 -11.16
CA LYS A 185 -5.44 -6.14 -10.66
C LYS A 185 -6.88 -6.22 -11.16
N ASP A 186 -7.19 -7.30 -11.87
CA ASP A 186 -8.57 -7.60 -12.25
C ASP A 186 -9.42 -7.78 -10.99
N SER A 187 -10.64 -7.24 -11.01
CA SER A 187 -11.61 -7.38 -9.92
C SER A 187 -12.30 -8.74 -9.91
N GLN A 188 -12.12 -9.55 -10.95
CA GLN A 188 -12.64 -10.91 -11.02
C GLN A 188 -11.99 -11.80 -9.95
N ILE A 189 -12.84 -12.32 -9.06
CA ILE A 189 -12.45 -13.33 -8.08
C ILE A 189 -12.42 -14.68 -8.80
N PRO A 190 -11.28 -15.40 -8.78
CA PRO A 190 -11.19 -16.75 -9.35
C PRO A 190 -12.25 -17.71 -8.78
N GLU A 191 -12.74 -18.64 -9.60
CA GLU A 191 -13.63 -19.71 -9.13
C GLU A 191 -12.93 -20.58 -8.07
N VAL A 192 -13.68 -20.98 -7.04
CA VAL A 192 -13.14 -21.77 -5.93
C VAL A 192 -12.91 -23.22 -6.36
N ASN A 193 -11.65 -23.65 -6.40
CA ASN A 193 -11.30 -25.06 -6.65
C ASN A 193 -11.15 -25.82 -5.32
N HIS A 194 -12.20 -26.53 -4.92
CA HIS A 194 -12.21 -27.34 -3.70
C HIS A 194 -11.19 -28.51 -3.67
N GLN A 195 -10.60 -28.89 -4.81
CA GLN A 195 -9.53 -29.89 -4.84
C GLN A 195 -8.15 -29.29 -4.57
N GLN A 196 -8.00 -27.98 -4.75
CA GLN A 196 -6.76 -27.23 -4.51
C GLN A 196 -7.07 -25.97 -3.68
N PRO A 197 -7.52 -26.14 -2.43
CA PRO A 197 -7.91 -25.01 -1.57
C PRO A 197 -6.77 -24.02 -1.31
N LEU A 198 -5.53 -24.47 -1.12
CA LEU A 198 -4.39 -23.56 -0.87
C LEU A 198 -4.04 -22.74 -2.11
N THR A 199 -4.02 -23.39 -3.27
CA THR A 199 -3.81 -22.74 -4.57
C THR A 199 -4.90 -21.70 -4.82
N THR A 200 -6.16 -22.06 -4.58
CA THR A 200 -7.29 -21.14 -4.69
C THR A 200 -7.14 -19.93 -3.76
N MET A 201 -6.77 -20.16 -2.50
CA MET A 201 -6.56 -19.08 -1.53
C MET A 201 -5.43 -18.15 -1.95
N ARG A 202 -4.30 -18.69 -2.46
CA ARG A 202 -3.23 -17.87 -3.04
C ARG A 202 -3.77 -17.02 -4.18
N ASP A 203 -4.45 -17.61 -5.16
CA ASP A 203 -4.89 -16.88 -6.35
C ASP A 203 -5.90 -15.76 -6.03
N ILE A 204 -6.74 -15.94 -5.01
CA ILE A 204 -7.66 -14.90 -4.52
C ILE A 204 -6.91 -13.78 -3.79
N TYR A 205 -6.08 -14.14 -2.81
CA TYR A 205 -5.56 -13.19 -1.81
C TYR A 205 -4.15 -12.67 -2.11
N GLN A 206 -3.42 -13.25 -3.07
CA GLN A 206 -2.09 -12.77 -3.43
C GLN A 206 -2.20 -11.31 -3.93
N PRO A 207 -1.47 -10.38 -3.31
CA PRO A 207 -1.37 -9.02 -3.83
C PRO A 207 -0.55 -9.03 -5.14
N VAL A 208 -0.84 -8.08 -6.02
CA VAL A 208 0.04 -7.84 -7.18
C VAL A 208 1.24 -7.04 -6.70
N SER A 209 2.44 -7.38 -7.15
CA SER A 209 3.64 -6.60 -6.85
C SER A 209 3.78 -5.48 -7.87
N LEU A 210 3.70 -4.24 -7.41
CA LEU A 210 3.78 -3.06 -8.28
C LEU A 210 5.12 -2.34 -8.12
N SER A 211 5.70 -1.93 -9.24
CA SER A 211 6.85 -1.02 -9.26
C SER A 211 6.46 0.38 -8.76
N LEU A 212 7.45 1.21 -8.47
CA LEU A 212 7.24 2.61 -8.12
C LEU A 212 6.45 3.37 -9.19
N GLU A 213 6.76 3.14 -10.47
CA GLU A 213 6.03 3.78 -11.59
C GLU A 213 4.58 3.31 -11.68
N GLN A 214 4.33 2.03 -11.40
CA GLN A 214 2.96 1.49 -11.34
C GLN A 214 2.19 2.09 -10.16
N PHE A 215 2.77 2.22 -8.98
CA PHE A 215 2.13 2.93 -7.87
C PHE A 215 1.85 4.41 -8.20
N ARG A 216 2.75 5.09 -8.90
CA ARG A 216 2.51 6.45 -9.37
C ARG A 216 1.34 6.51 -10.35
N ALA A 217 1.26 5.58 -11.30
CA ALA A 217 0.14 5.48 -12.22
C ALA A 217 -1.19 5.25 -11.48
N ASP A 218 -1.22 4.33 -10.52
CA ASP A 218 -2.41 4.04 -9.70
C ASP A 218 -2.82 5.28 -8.87
N GLY A 219 -1.85 6.00 -8.32
CA GLY A 219 -2.09 7.27 -7.62
C GLY A 219 -2.70 8.35 -8.51
N TYR A 220 -2.14 8.57 -9.71
CA TYR A 220 -2.73 9.51 -10.68
C TYR A 220 -4.13 9.10 -11.14
N TYR A 221 -4.39 7.79 -11.24
CA TYR A 221 -5.72 7.28 -11.56
C TYR A 221 -6.73 7.65 -10.47
N LEU A 222 -6.38 7.48 -9.19
CA LEU A 222 -7.24 7.87 -8.06
C LEU A 222 -7.54 9.37 -8.04
N LEU A 223 -6.54 10.22 -8.31
CA LEU A 223 -6.73 11.67 -8.40
C LEU A 223 -7.61 12.06 -9.61
N ALA A 224 -7.49 11.34 -10.72
CA ALA A 224 -8.34 11.55 -11.89
C ALA A 224 -9.79 11.12 -11.65
N LEU A 225 -9.98 10.00 -10.92
CA LEU A 225 -11.28 9.43 -10.60
C LEU A 225 -12.11 10.31 -9.65
N THR A 226 -11.45 10.98 -8.69
CA THR A 226 -12.11 11.78 -7.64
C THR A 226 -12.26 13.26 -7.98
N GLY A 227 -11.57 13.72 -9.03
CA GLY A 227 -11.59 15.12 -9.44
C GLY A 227 -12.71 15.47 -10.43
N ASP A 228 -13.04 16.76 -10.50
CA ASP A 228 -13.88 17.29 -11.58
C ASP A 228 -13.16 17.17 -12.93
N ILE A 229 -13.69 16.34 -13.82
CA ILE A 229 -13.13 16.07 -15.14
C ILE A 229 -12.98 17.35 -16.00
N ALA A 230 -13.83 18.37 -15.77
CA ALA A 230 -13.74 19.67 -16.44
C ALA A 230 -12.49 20.47 -16.02
N ASN A 231 -11.86 20.12 -14.89
CA ASN A 231 -10.62 20.73 -14.42
C ASN A 231 -9.41 20.26 -15.27
N PRO A 232 -8.61 21.17 -15.86
CA PRO A 232 -7.40 20.83 -16.59
C PRO A 232 -6.38 20.01 -15.79
N LYS A 233 -6.30 20.21 -14.46
CA LYS A 233 -5.38 19.47 -13.58
C LYS A 233 -5.78 17.99 -13.49
N VAL A 234 -7.07 17.71 -13.38
CA VAL A 234 -7.62 16.35 -13.33
C VAL A 234 -7.37 15.62 -14.66
N ARG A 235 -7.55 16.31 -15.79
CA ARG A 235 -7.14 15.80 -17.11
C ARG A 235 -5.65 15.48 -17.18
N ALA A 236 -4.80 16.32 -16.59
CA ALA A 236 -3.36 16.10 -16.60
C ALA A 236 -2.98 14.84 -15.80
N TYR A 237 -3.65 14.54 -14.68
CA TYR A 237 -3.43 13.29 -13.94
C TYR A 237 -3.73 12.07 -14.81
N PHE A 238 -4.87 12.04 -15.51
CA PHE A 238 -5.19 10.91 -16.38
C PHE A 238 -4.18 10.74 -17.54
N LYS A 239 -3.64 11.84 -18.07
CA LYS A 239 -2.53 11.76 -19.05
C LYS A 239 -1.26 11.15 -18.46
N GLN A 240 -0.96 11.38 -17.19
CA GLN A 240 0.15 10.69 -16.52
C GLN A 240 -0.11 9.19 -16.38
N VAL A 241 -1.35 8.77 -16.08
CA VAL A 241 -1.73 7.35 -16.09
C VAL A 241 -1.43 6.74 -17.44
N GLN A 242 -1.89 7.35 -18.54
CA GLN A 242 -1.67 6.84 -19.89
C GLN A 242 -0.18 6.73 -20.27
N LYS A 243 0.66 7.61 -19.70
CA LYS A 243 2.11 7.61 -19.94
C LYS A 243 2.81 6.50 -19.16
N LEU A 244 2.45 6.31 -17.89
CA LEU A 244 3.11 5.37 -16.97
C LEU A 244 2.53 3.95 -17.06
N ALA A 245 1.27 3.83 -17.47
CA ALA A 245 0.50 2.59 -17.50
C ALA A 245 -0.46 2.59 -18.71
N PRO A 246 0.05 2.48 -19.95
CA PRO A 246 -0.77 2.50 -21.15
C PRO A 246 -1.77 1.34 -21.24
N ASP A 247 -1.53 0.28 -20.47
CA ASP A 247 -2.33 -0.93 -20.31
C ASP A 247 -3.18 -0.95 -19.03
N CYS A 248 -3.33 0.19 -18.34
CA CYS A 248 -4.20 0.32 -17.18
C CYS A 248 -5.62 -0.21 -17.50
N LEU A 249 -6.14 -1.09 -16.62
CA LEU A 249 -7.45 -1.74 -16.80
C LEU A 249 -8.63 -0.76 -16.87
N ASP A 250 -8.51 0.43 -16.25
CA ASP A 250 -9.51 1.50 -16.27
C ASP A 250 -10.95 1.03 -16.00
N PRO A 251 -11.22 0.42 -14.83
CA PRO A 251 -12.54 -0.14 -14.50
C PRO A 251 -13.65 0.92 -14.42
N SER A 252 -13.29 2.19 -14.29
CA SER A 252 -14.24 3.32 -14.26
C SER A 252 -14.46 3.95 -15.65
N HIS A 253 -13.82 3.41 -16.70
CA HIS A 253 -13.91 3.88 -18.08
C HIS A 253 -13.57 5.38 -18.25
N LEU A 254 -12.63 5.88 -17.45
CA LEU A 254 -12.15 7.26 -17.52
C LEU A 254 -11.69 7.60 -18.94
N GLN A 255 -11.03 6.69 -19.65
CA GLN A 255 -10.56 6.93 -21.01
C GLN A 255 -11.71 7.32 -21.96
N SER A 256 -12.86 6.65 -21.84
CA SER A 256 -14.05 6.95 -22.63
C SER A 256 -14.63 8.32 -22.24
N LEU A 257 -14.72 8.60 -20.94
CA LEU A 257 -15.23 9.87 -20.41
C LEU A 257 -14.39 11.06 -20.89
N PHE A 258 -13.07 10.99 -20.80
CA PHE A 258 -12.17 12.06 -21.26
C PHE A 258 -12.27 12.26 -22.78
N LYS A 259 -12.28 11.19 -23.59
CA LYS A 259 -12.43 11.29 -25.06
C LYS A 259 -13.75 11.96 -25.47
N ASN A 260 -14.84 11.68 -24.77
CA ASN A 260 -16.15 12.24 -25.08
C ASN A 260 -16.22 13.75 -24.80
N MET A 261 -15.47 14.25 -23.81
CA MET A 261 -15.42 15.70 -23.53
C MET A 261 -14.56 16.49 -24.52
N GLU A 262 -13.42 15.93 -24.92
CA GLU A 262 -12.57 16.56 -25.94
C GLU A 262 -13.35 16.76 -27.25
N ARG A 263 -14.17 15.76 -27.63
CA ARG A 263 -15.06 15.86 -28.80
C ARG A 263 -16.18 16.90 -28.67
N LYS A 264 -16.63 17.23 -27.46
CA LYS A 264 -17.67 18.25 -27.21
C LYS A 264 -17.10 19.67 -27.13
N SER A 265 -15.79 19.81 -26.98
CA SER A 265 -15.08 21.09 -26.89
C SER A 265 -14.53 21.56 -28.24
N HIS A 266 -14.75 20.77 -29.30
CA HIS A 266 -14.45 21.05 -30.71
C HIS A 266 -15.75 21.19 -31.49
#